data_AF-A0AAU2JQE6-F1
#
_entry.id   AF-A0AAU2JQE6-F1
#
_cell.length_a   1.000
_cell.length_b   1.000
_cell.length_c   1.000
_cell.angle_alpha   90.00
_cell.angle_beta   90.00
_cell.angle_gamma   90.00
#
_symmetry.space_group_name_H-M   'P 1'
#
loop_
_entity.id
_entity.type
_entity.pdbx_description
1 polymer ?
#
loop_
_entity_poly.entity_id
_entity_poly.type
_entity_poly.pdbx_seq_one_letter_code
_entity_poly.pdbx_strand_id
1 'polypeptide(L)'
;MGASTYHLRPPGGGDEWSAPADGTTLRPVPAQATYVTPMRRDAVYDHRAQQSALPVLVHYDDGGTAESLLVLTPDQVELYAIQFERLISQREQAQGNAA
;
A
#
# COMPACT_ATOMS: atom_id res chain seq x y z
N MET A 1 27.95 12.66 30.24
CA MET A 1 26.90 11.69 29.82
C MET A 1 27.45 10.97 28.61
N GLY A 2 27.82 9.69 28.73
CA GLY A 2 28.38 8.91 27.63
C GLY A 2 27.26 8.44 26.70
N ALA A 3 27.35 8.78 25.41
CA ALA A 3 26.45 8.26 24.40
C ALA A 3 26.72 6.76 24.21
N SER A 4 25.70 5.93 24.45
CA SER A 4 25.80 4.49 24.28
C SER A 4 26.07 4.19 22.80
N THR A 5 27.28 3.72 22.49
CA THR A 5 27.68 3.36 21.12
C THR A 5 27.52 1.85 20.96
N TYR A 6 26.80 1.42 19.92
CA TYR A 6 26.61 -0.01 19.64
C TYR A 6 27.84 -0.54 18.91
N HIS A 7 28.56 -1.47 19.53
CA HIS A 7 29.69 -2.17 18.92
C HIS A 7 29.22 -3.52 18.40
N LEU A 8 29.19 -3.70 17.07
CA LEU A 8 28.91 -5.00 16.45
C LEU A 8 30.24 -5.61 15.98
N ARG A 9 30.57 -6.80 16.49
CA ARG A 9 31.72 -7.57 16.02
C ARG A 9 31.25 -8.56 14.95
N PRO A 10 31.77 -8.51 13.71
CA PRO A 10 31.46 -9.53 12.71
C PRO A 10 31.91 -10.92 13.22
N PRO A 11 31.13 -11.98 13.01
CA PRO A 11 31.60 -13.33 13.29
C PRO A 11 32.82 -13.61 12.39
N GLY A 12 33.99 -13.78 12.99
CA GLY A 12 35.26 -13.96 12.27
C GLY A 12 36.35 -12.91 12.56
N GLY A 13 36.07 -11.89 13.39
CA GLY A 13 37.12 -11.00 13.91
C GLY A 13 37.66 -9.96 12.91
N GLY A 14 36.80 -9.45 12.02
CA GLY A 14 37.10 -8.30 11.18
C GLY A 14 37.19 -6.98 11.96
N ASP A 15 37.56 -5.90 11.27
CA ASP A 15 37.67 -4.56 11.84
C ASP A 15 36.40 -4.16 12.60
N GLU A 16 36.59 -3.50 13.74
CA GLU A 16 35.50 -3.07 14.61
C GLU A 16 34.63 -2.03 13.89
N TRP A 17 33.38 -2.39 13.61
CA TRP A 17 32.42 -1.48 13.00
C TRP A 17 31.69 -0.69 14.07
N SER A 18 31.63 0.63 13.92
CA SER A 18 30.83 1.54 14.73
C SER A 18 29.93 2.38 13.84
N ALA A 19 28.69 2.58 14.29
CA ALA A 19 27.78 3.58 13.74
C ALA A 19 27.57 4.70 14.76
N PRO A 20 27.38 5.95 14.30
CA PRO A 20 26.92 7.03 15.15
C PRO A 20 25.65 6.62 15.93
N ALA A 21 25.61 6.96 17.22
CA ALA A 21 24.46 6.64 18.08
C ALA A 21 23.18 7.42 17.73
N ASP A 22 23.24 8.30 16.72
CA ASP A 22 22.13 9.11 16.24
C ASP A 22 21.17 8.34 15.30
N GLY A 23 21.47 7.08 14.98
CA GLY A 23 20.60 6.22 14.18
C GLY A 23 20.55 6.60 12.70
N THR A 24 21.39 7.52 12.22
CA THR A 24 21.43 7.95 10.81
C THR A 24 21.79 6.83 9.83
N THR A 25 22.41 5.76 10.33
CA THR A 25 22.75 4.56 9.54
C THR A 25 21.61 3.54 9.48
N LEU A 26 20.51 3.73 10.22
CA LEU A 26 19.36 2.83 10.21
C LEU A 26 18.46 3.16 9.01
N ARG A 27 18.12 2.15 8.22
CA ARG A 27 17.00 2.29 7.27
C ARG A 27 15.70 2.22 8.06
N PRO A 28 14.72 3.12 7.81
CA PRO A 28 13.39 2.99 8.39
C PRO A 28 12.82 1.62 8.07
N VAL A 29 12.19 0.99 9.08
CA VAL A 29 11.39 -0.21 8.83
C VAL A 29 10.20 0.20 7.97
N PRO A 30 9.99 -0.41 6.79
CA PRO A 30 8.85 -0.05 5.96
C PRO A 30 7.54 -0.35 6.70
N ALA A 31 6.68 0.67 6.78
CA ALA A 31 5.34 0.54 7.31
C ALA A 31 4.54 -0.49 6.50
N GLN A 32 3.66 -1.23 7.17
CA GLN A 32 2.87 -2.29 6.53
C GLN A 32 1.57 -1.72 5.98
N ALA A 33 1.24 -2.05 4.73
CA ALA A 33 -0.04 -1.65 4.14
C ALA A 33 -1.19 -2.38 4.86
N THR A 34 -2.19 -1.63 5.32
CA THR A 34 -3.36 -2.15 6.03
C THR A 34 -4.56 -2.27 5.11
N TYR A 35 -4.89 -1.23 4.34
CA TYR A 35 -5.98 -1.24 3.38
C TYR A 35 -5.78 -0.22 2.25
N VAL A 36 -6.63 -0.30 1.23
CA VAL A 36 -6.55 0.51 0.02
C VAL A 36 -7.91 1.11 -0.28
N THR A 37 -7.94 2.39 -0.67
CA THR A 37 -9.18 3.09 -1.06
C THR A 37 -9.05 3.67 -2.46
N PRO A 38 -10.06 3.53 -3.34
CA PRO A 38 -10.09 4.22 -4.63
C PRO A 38 -10.01 5.74 -4.45
N MET A 39 -9.24 6.40 -5.32
CA MET A 39 -9.24 7.87 -5.40
C MET A 39 -10.39 8.35 -6.27
N ARG A 40 -10.81 9.61 -6.10
CA ARG A 40 -11.80 10.26 -6.99
C ARG A 40 -11.15 10.67 -8.32
N ARG A 41 -10.65 9.69 -9.06
CA ARG A 41 -10.03 9.84 -10.39
C ARG A 41 -10.48 8.66 -11.26
N ASP A 42 -10.58 8.91 -12.56
CA ASP A 42 -11.00 7.87 -13.51
C ASP A 42 -9.94 6.77 -13.65
N ALA A 43 -10.41 5.55 -13.90
CA ALA A 43 -9.54 4.45 -14.31
C ALA A 43 -9.06 4.68 -15.74
N VAL A 44 -7.82 4.30 -16.02
CA VAL A 44 -7.21 4.42 -17.35
C VAL A 44 -6.94 3.03 -17.91
N TYR A 45 -7.23 2.82 -19.19
CA TYR A 45 -6.85 1.60 -19.89
C TYR A 45 -5.51 1.81 -20.63
N ASP A 46 -4.52 0.98 -20.30
CA ASP A 46 -3.25 0.90 -21.03
C ASP A 46 -3.33 -0.20 -22.08
N HIS A 47 -3.45 0.22 -23.34
CA HIS A 47 -3.53 -0.68 -24.47
C HIS A 47 -2.23 -1.49 -24.70
N ARG A 48 -1.05 -0.94 -24.35
CA ARG A 48 0.23 -1.63 -24.55
C ARG A 48 0.42 -2.76 -23.55
N ALA A 49 0.03 -2.52 -22.29
CA ALA A 49 0.09 -3.51 -21.24
C ALA A 49 -1.14 -4.45 -21.23
N GLN A 50 -2.20 -4.12 -21.97
CA GLN A 50 -3.50 -4.80 -21.94
C GLN A 50 -4.09 -4.85 -20.53
N GLN A 51 -3.98 -3.73 -19.80
CA GLN A 51 -4.37 -3.64 -18.39
C GLN A 51 -5.09 -2.32 -18.10
N SER A 52 -5.94 -2.33 -17.09
CA SER A 52 -6.56 -1.14 -16.54
C SER A 52 -5.87 -0.72 -15.26
N ALA A 53 -5.74 0.58 -15.01
CA ALA A 53 -5.15 1.14 -13.81
C ALA A 53 -6.17 2.07 -13.13
N LEU A 54 -6.53 1.73 -11.88
CA LEU A 54 -7.36 2.57 -11.03
C LEU A 54 -6.46 3.29 -10.00
N PRO A 55 -6.47 4.63 -9.94
CA PRO A 55 -5.76 5.36 -8.89
C PRO A 55 -6.31 5.04 -7.49
N VAL A 56 -5.40 4.71 -6.57
CA VAL A 56 -5.73 4.33 -5.19
C VAL A 56 -4.83 5.01 -4.17
N LEU A 57 -5.30 5.09 -2.94
CA LEU A 57 -4.52 5.49 -1.78
C LEU A 57 -4.28 4.26 -0.90
N VAL A 58 -3.02 3.93 -0.63
CA VAL A 58 -2.62 2.87 0.29
C VAL A 58 -2.50 3.48 1.68
N HIS A 59 -3.12 2.84 2.68
CA HIS A 59 -3.08 3.25 4.08
C HIS A 59 -2.18 2.30 4.86
N TYR A 60 -1.21 2.86 5.59
CA TYR A 60 -0.22 2.09 6.35
C TYR A 60 -0.56 2.06 7.84
N ASP A 61 0.02 1.09 8.55
CA ASP A 61 -0.18 0.88 9.99
C ASP A 61 0.37 2.02 10.87
N ASP A 62 1.31 2.80 10.36
CA ASP A 62 1.83 4.02 10.99
C ASP A 62 0.95 5.27 10.76
N GLY A 63 -0.18 5.11 10.07
CA GLY A 63 -1.09 6.19 9.69
C GLY A 63 -0.64 6.98 8.44
N GLY A 64 0.49 6.61 7.84
CA GLY A 64 0.95 7.13 6.56
C GLY A 64 0.04 6.73 5.41
N THR A 65 0.13 7.48 4.31
CA THR A 65 -0.57 7.15 3.07
C THR A 65 0.32 7.35 1.85
N ALA A 66 0.07 6.59 0.79
CA ALA A 66 0.76 6.75 -0.49
C ALA A 66 -0.21 6.61 -1.69
N GLU A 67 -0.09 7.52 -2.65
CA GLU A 67 -0.77 7.36 -3.96
C GLU A 67 -0.14 6.17 -4.72
N SER A 68 -0.99 5.33 -5.31
CA SER A 68 -0.58 4.17 -6.10
C SER A 68 -1.62 3.83 -7.17
N LEU A 69 -1.37 2.78 -7.94
CA LEU A 69 -2.28 2.26 -8.96
C LEU A 69 -2.67 0.81 -8.62
N LEU A 70 -3.97 0.53 -8.58
CA LEU A 70 -4.48 -0.84 -8.66
C LEU A 70 -4.55 -1.24 -10.13
N VAL A 71 -3.67 -2.15 -10.54
CA VAL A 71 -3.61 -2.67 -11.90
C VAL A 71 -4.48 -3.91 -12.00
N LEU A 72 -5.35 -3.94 -13.00
CA LEU A 72 -6.34 -4.99 -13.24
C LEU A 72 -6.18 -5.55 -14.65
N THR A 73 -6.23 -6.87 -14.77
CA THR A 73 -6.35 -7.54 -16.08
C THR A 73 -7.77 -7.38 -16.64
N PRO A 74 -7.98 -7.62 -17.95
CA PRO A 74 -9.31 -7.53 -18.56
C PRO A 74 -10.34 -8.42 -17.84
N ASP A 75 -10.01 -9.68 -17.57
CA ASP A 75 -10.90 -10.61 -16.86
C ASP A 75 -11.28 -10.11 -15.45
N GLN A 76 -10.34 -9.46 -14.76
CA GLN A 76 -10.62 -8.87 -13.44
C GLN A 76 -11.55 -7.67 -13.55
N VAL A 77 -11.40 -6.85 -14.60
CA VAL A 77 -12.32 -5.71 -14.86
C VAL A 77 -13.73 -6.21 -15.09
N GLU A 78 -13.92 -7.22 -15.94
CA GLU A 78 -15.24 -7.82 -16.22
C GLU A 78 -15.87 -8.41 -14.95
N LEU A 79 -15.09 -9.16 -14.16
CA LEU A 79 -15.55 -9.73 -12.91
C LEU A 79 -15.99 -8.65 -11.91
N TYR A 80 -15.20 -7.60 -11.74
CA TYR A 80 -15.51 -6.55 -10.78
C TYR A 80 -16.67 -5.66 -11.23
N ALA A 81 -16.87 -5.45 -12.53
CA ALA A 81 -18.06 -4.76 -13.03
C ALA A 81 -19.34 -5.44 -12.54
N ILE A 82 -19.43 -6.77 -12.71
CA ILE A 82 -20.58 -7.57 -12.24
C ILE A 82 -20.74 -7.50 -10.72
N GLN A 83 -19.64 -7.58 -9.96
CA GLN A 83 -19.71 -7.49 -8.50
C GLN A 83 -20.16 -6.11 -8.03
N PHE A 84 -19.68 -5.04 -8.65
CA PHE A 84 -20.08 -3.68 -8.29
C PHE A 84 -21.53 -3.39 -8.64
N GLU A 85 -22.02 -3.83 -9.80
CA GLU A 85 -23.46 -3.74 -10.14
C GLU A 85 -24.34 -4.44 -9.10
N ARG A 86 -23.93 -5.63 -8.63
CA ARG A 86 -24.63 -6.35 -7.56
C ARG A 86 -24.64 -5.57 -6.26
N LEU A 87 -23.51 -4.99 -5.85
CA LEU A 87 -23.42 -4.18 -4.62
C LEU A 87 -24.27 -2.91 -4.71
N ILE A 88 -24.29 -2.25 -5.86
CA ILE A 88 -25.18 -1.10 -6.13
C ILE A 88 -26.64 -1.53 -5.99
N SER A 89 -27.03 -2.61 -6.65
CA SER A 89 -28.41 -3.14 -6.58
C SER A 89 -28.83 -3.49 -5.15
N GLN A 90 -27.93 -4.10 -4.37
CA GLN A 90 -28.18 -4.41 -2.95
C GLN A 90 -28.40 -3.15 -2.12
N ARG A 91 -27.59 -2.10 -2.35
CA ARG A 91 -27.76 -0.81 -1.68
C ARG A 91 -29.11 -0.17 -2.00
N GLU A 92 -29.52 -0.18 -3.26
CA GLU A 92 -30.81 0.37 -3.70
C GLU A 92 -31.99 -0.37 -3.06
N GLN A 93 -31.94 -1.71 -2.99
CA GLN A 93 -32.95 -2.51 -2.31
C GLN A 93 -33.02 -2.20 -0.81
N ALA A 94 -31.87 -2.06 -0.14
CA ALA A 94 -31.82 -1.70 1.27
C ALA A 94 -32.41 -0.30 1.53
N GLN A 95 -32.24 0.64 0.60
CA GLN A 95 -32.82 1.98 0.68
C GLN A 95 -34.32 1.99 0.36
N GLY A 96 -34.78 1.17 -0.60
CA GLY A 96 -36.20 1.02 -0.94
C GLY A 96 -37.03 0.29 0.11
N ASN A 97 -36.42 -0.63 0.86
CA ASN A 97 -37.06 -1.34 1.98
C ASN A 97 -37.10 -0.52 3.28
N ALA A 98 -36.47 0.66 3.32
CA ALA A 98 -36.46 1.57 4.46
C ALA A 98 -37.50 2.71 4.33
N ALA A 99 -38.34 2.68 3.28
CA ALA A 99 -39.43 3.62 3.01
C ALA A 99 -40.79 2.93 3.15
#